data_AF-A0A956R2A0-F1
#
_entry.id   AF-A0A956R2A0-F1
#
_cell.length_a   1.000
_cell.length_b   1.000
_cell.length_c   1.000
_cell.angle_alpha   90.00
_cell.angle_beta   90.00
_cell.angle_gamma   90.00
#
_symmetry.space_group_name_H-M   'P 1'
#
loop_
_entity.id
_entity.type
_entity.pdbx_description
1 polymer ?
#
loop_
_entity_poly.entity_id
_entity_poly.type
_entity_poly.pdbx_seq_one_letter_code
_entity_poly.pdbx_strand_id
1 'polypeptide(L)'
;MVRYDELVRVGRDAGLDVVGACTAEPFADARAALEARKAAGLNDTMQFTYRNPARSTDAAQVLPGAASFLVGACSYHRDPPPPPAGLGPVARVGRYVWADDQDRLLRGLEAMADVLRAAGFRATALSDQNHLVDRAVAHRAGLGWYGKNANL
;
A
#
# COMPACT_ATOMS: atom_id res chain seq x y z
N MET A 1 -21.71 14.68 -6.01
CA MET A 1 -21.30 13.37 -6.56
C MET A 1 -19.85 13.47 -6.96
N VAL A 2 -18.95 12.67 -6.38
CA VAL A 2 -17.51 12.65 -6.73
C VAL A 2 -17.30 11.61 -7.83
N ARG A 3 -16.59 11.95 -8.90
CA ARG A 3 -16.29 11.01 -10.01
C ARG A 3 -14.94 10.35 -9.81
N TYR A 4 -14.82 9.10 -10.25
CA TYR A 4 -13.55 8.36 -10.16
C TYR A 4 -12.39 9.07 -10.90
N ASP A 5 -12.63 9.55 -12.13
CA ASP A 5 -11.59 10.23 -12.92
C ASP A 5 -11.07 11.52 -12.25
N GLU A 6 -11.91 12.17 -11.45
CA GLU A 6 -11.50 13.34 -10.67
C GLU A 6 -10.51 12.94 -9.57
N LEU A 7 -10.78 11.84 -8.86
CA LEU A 7 -9.89 11.30 -7.83
C LEU A 7 -8.57 10.82 -8.43
N VAL A 8 -8.61 10.15 -9.59
CA VAL A 8 -7.39 9.74 -10.31
C VAL A 8 -6.53 10.96 -10.65
N ARG A 9 -7.14 12.02 -11.17
CA ARG A 9 -6.42 13.26 -11.49
C ARG A 9 -5.83 13.91 -10.24
N VAL A 10 -6.63 14.06 -9.17
CA VAL A 10 -6.18 14.65 -7.90
C VAL A 10 -5.00 13.87 -7.31
N GLY A 11 -5.10 12.53 -7.29
CA GLY A 11 -4.02 11.68 -6.81
C GLY A 11 -2.74 11.84 -7.63
N ARG A 12 -2.86 11.90 -8.97
CA ARG A 12 -1.71 12.09 -9.87
C ARG A 12 -1.08 13.48 -9.74
N ASP A 13 -1.89 14.53 -9.68
CA ASP A 13 -1.43 15.91 -9.52
C ASP A 13 -0.72 16.09 -8.16
N ALA A 14 -1.13 15.34 -7.14
CA ALA A 14 -0.50 15.29 -5.82
C ALA A 14 0.73 14.36 -5.75
N GLY A 15 1.04 13.63 -6.83
CA GLY A 15 2.29 12.91 -7.00
C GLY A 15 2.18 11.39 -7.13
N LEU A 16 0.99 10.78 -7.17
CA LEU A 16 0.87 9.33 -7.45
C LEU A 16 1.18 9.04 -8.93
N ASP A 17 1.87 7.93 -9.20
CA ASP A 17 2.12 7.50 -10.58
C ASP A 17 0.93 6.69 -11.12
N VAL A 18 0.35 5.86 -10.26
CA VAL A 18 -0.79 4.98 -10.59
C VAL A 18 -1.87 5.13 -9.53
N VAL A 19 -3.13 5.14 -9.99
CA VAL A 19 -4.33 5.10 -9.15
C VAL A 19 -5.24 3.99 -9.64
N GLY A 20 -5.76 3.19 -8.72
CA GLY A 20 -6.78 2.17 -8.96
C GLY A 20 -7.87 2.19 -7.89
N ALA A 21 -8.89 1.36 -8.08
CA ALA A 21 -9.96 1.19 -7.11
C ALA A 21 -10.44 -0.26 -7.05
N CYS A 22 -10.91 -0.68 -5.88
CA CYS A 22 -11.57 -1.98 -5.71
C CYS A 22 -12.59 -1.96 -4.58
N THR A 23 -13.36 -3.04 -4.44
CA THR A 23 -14.28 -3.25 -3.33
C THR A 23 -13.52 -3.42 -2.00
N ALA A 24 -14.15 -2.97 -0.91
CA ALA A 24 -13.63 -3.12 0.45
C ALA A 24 -14.07 -4.43 1.15
N GLU A 25 -14.54 -5.42 0.38
CA GLU A 25 -14.87 -6.74 0.89
C GLU A 25 -13.65 -7.41 1.55
N PRO A 26 -13.83 -8.28 2.55
CA PRO A 26 -12.72 -8.98 3.17
C PRO A 26 -11.79 -9.68 2.16
N PHE A 27 -10.50 -9.67 2.44
CA PHE A 27 -9.48 -10.32 1.62
C PHE A 27 -9.30 -11.79 2.04
N ALA A 28 -10.31 -12.62 1.79
CA ALA A 28 -10.37 -14.01 2.22
C ALA A 28 -9.14 -14.84 1.80
N ASP A 29 -8.70 -14.70 0.54
CA ASP A 29 -7.52 -15.41 0.04
C ASP A 29 -6.23 -14.98 0.75
N ALA A 30 -6.08 -13.67 0.99
CA ALA A 30 -4.94 -13.14 1.73
C ALA A 30 -4.94 -13.63 3.18
N ARG A 31 -6.12 -13.71 3.80
CA ARG A 31 -6.29 -14.23 5.16
C ARG A 31 -5.90 -15.70 5.23
N ALA A 32 -6.44 -16.53 4.36
CA ALA A 32 -6.12 -17.95 4.29
C ALA A 32 -4.61 -18.16 4.08
N ALA A 33 -3.99 -17.38 3.20
CA ALA A 33 -2.56 -17.46 2.94
C ALA A 33 -1.70 -17.03 4.15
N LEU A 34 -2.11 -16.01 4.91
CA LEU A 34 -1.43 -15.62 6.15
C LEU A 34 -1.56 -16.70 7.24
N GLU A 35 -2.76 -17.24 7.43
CA GLU A 35 -3.02 -18.30 8.42
C GLU A 35 -2.23 -19.57 8.08
N ALA A 36 -2.22 -19.99 6.82
CA ALA A 36 -1.46 -21.15 6.35
C ALA A 36 0.05 -20.97 6.53
N ARG A 37 0.61 -19.80 6.18
CA ARG A 37 2.04 -19.52 6.35
C ARG A 37 2.44 -19.49 7.83
N LYS A 38 1.59 -18.91 8.68
CA LYS A 38 1.81 -18.91 10.14
C LYS A 38 1.80 -20.32 10.70
N ALA A 39 0.84 -21.16 10.30
CA ALA A 39 0.78 -22.56 10.72
C ALA A 39 2.01 -23.36 10.27
N ALA A 40 2.59 -23.03 9.11
CA ALA A 40 3.81 -23.63 8.60
C ALA A 40 5.11 -23.03 9.20
N GLY A 41 5.02 -22.08 10.14
CA GLY A 41 6.19 -21.43 10.75
C GLY A 41 6.95 -20.48 9.82
N LEU A 42 6.34 -20.05 8.71
CA LEU A 42 6.99 -19.21 7.69
C LEU A 42 6.99 -17.70 8.02
N ASN A 43 6.50 -17.32 9.19
CA ASN A 43 6.49 -15.94 9.66
C ASN A 43 7.62 -15.60 10.64
N ASP A 44 8.40 -16.60 11.08
CA ASP A 44 9.44 -16.45 12.10
C ASP A 44 8.94 -15.57 13.29
N THR A 45 9.66 -14.51 13.64
CA THR A 45 9.26 -13.56 14.69
C THR A 45 8.37 -12.42 14.20
N MET A 46 8.13 -12.30 12.88
CA MET A 46 7.37 -11.18 12.29
C MET A 46 5.92 -11.17 12.79
N GLN A 47 5.55 -10.07 13.44
CA GLN A 47 4.22 -9.91 14.02
C GLN A 47 3.25 -9.09 13.15
N PHE A 48 3.70 -8.37 12.12
CA PHE A 48 2.93 -7.45 11.27
C PHE A 48 1.46 -7.84 11.00
N THR A 49 1.16 -8.41 9.82
CA THR A 49 -0.17 -8.91 9.49
C THR A 49 -0.45 -10.27 10.13
N TYR A 50 0.59 -10.96 10.63
CA TYR A 50 0.51 -12.28 11.25
C TYR A 50 0.01 -12.29 12.70
N ARG A 51 0.11 -11.18 13.43
CA ARG A 51 -0.41 -11.05 14.80
C ARG A 51 -1.93 -11.19 14.82
N ASN A 52 -2.60 -10.58 13.85
CA ASN A 52 -4.05 -10.70 13.68
C ASN A 52 -4.42 -10.66 12.18
N PRO A 53 -4.39 -11.82 11.48
CA PRO A 53 -4.75 -11.89 10.06
C PRO A 53 -6.18 -11.43 9.77
N ALA A 54 -7.13 -11.72 10.66
CA ALA A 54 -8.52 -11.27 10.52
C ALA A 54 -8.61 -9.75 10.49
N ARG A 55 -7.93 -9.05 11.42
CA ARG A 55 -7.83 -7.59 11.40
C ARG A 55 -7.18 -7.08 10.12
N SER A 56 -6.09 -7.70 9.71
CA SER A 56 -5.25 -7.24 8.60
C SER A 56 -5.87 -7.45 7.22
N THR A 57 -7.04 -8.08 7.13
CA THR A 57 -7.69 -8.46 5.88
C THR A 57 -9.14 -8.01 5.80
N ASP A 58 -9.58 -7.16 6.72
CA ASP A 58 -10.94 -6.64 6.78
C ASP A 58 -10.91 -5.11 6.96
N ALA A 59 -11.37 -4.40 5.93
CA ALA A 59 -11.42 -2.94 5.90
C ALA A 59 -12.31 -2.36 7.01
N ALA A 60 -13.32 -3.10 7.46
CA ALA A 60 -14.23 -2.65 8.52
C ALA A 60 -13.51 -2.47 9.87
N GLN A 61 -12.35 -3.10 10.05
CA GLN A 61 -11.51 -2.98 11.24
C GLN A 61 -10.72 -1.67 11.27
N VAL A 62 -10.66 -0.96 10.14
CA VAL A 62 -10.00 0.34 10.01
C VAL A 62 -11.02 1.46 9.89
N LEU A 63 -11.97 1.29 8.96
CA LEU A 63 -13.06 2.22 8.74
C LEU A 63 -14.38 1.43 8.67
N PRO A 64 -15.15 1.35 9.76
CA PRO A 64 -16.42 0.63 9.78
C PRO A 64 -17.35 1.13 8.69
N GLY A 65 -17.86 0.21 7.85
CA GLY A 65 -18.71 0.54 6.71
C GLY A 65 -17.97 1.06 5.47
N ALA A 66 -16.65 0.84 5.37
CA ALA A 66 -15.91 1.09 4.13
C ALA A 66 -16.51 0.27 2.97
N ALA A 67 -16.76 0.93 1.83
CA ALA A 67 -17.33 0.30 0.63
C ALA A 67 -16.27 0.05 -0.46
N SER A 68 -15.25 0.89 -0.51
CA SER A 68 -14.24 0.88 -1.56
C SER A 68 -12.87 1.29 -1.05
N PHE A 69 -11.83 0.81 -1.73
CA PHE A 69 -10.48 1.34 -1.66
C PHE A 69 -10.18 2.20 -2.89
N LEU A 70 -9.51 3.33 -2.66
CA LEU A 70 -8.71 4.01 -3.67
C LEU A 70 -7.25 3.68 -3.37
N VAL A 71 -6.53 3.19 -4.35
CA VAL A 71 -5.16 2.69 -4.17
C VAL A 71 -4.22 3.50 -5.02
N GLY A 72 -3.17 4.03 -4.39
CA GLY A 72 -2.09 4.76 -5.05
C GLY A 72 -0.80 3.95 -5.07
N ALA A 73 0.03 4.17 -6.10
CA ALA A 73 1.42 3.71 -6.09
C ALA A 73 2.35 4.79 -6.62
N CYS A 74 3.56 4.82 -6.06
CA CYS A 74 4.67 5.66 -6.50
C CYS A 74 5.85 4.76 -6.86
N SER A 75 6.42 4.98 -8.04
CA SER A 75 7.70 4.41 -8.42
C SER A 75 8.81 5.06 -7.60
N TYR A 76 9.57 4.22 -6.90
CA TYR A 76 10.82 4.59 -6.25
C TYR A 76 12.05 4.25 -7.12
N HIS A 77 11.84 3.98 -8.42
CA HIS A 77 12.94 3.68 -9.33
C HIS A 77 13.83 4.92 -9.50
N ARG A 78 15.13 4.72 -9.30
CA ARG A 78 16.18 5.74 -9.44
C ARG A 78 17.43 5.05 -9.94
N ASP A 79 18.22 5.69 -10.79
CA ASP A 79 19.52 5.14 -11.15
C ASP A 79 20.46 5.10 -9.93
N PRO A 80 21.25 4.03 -9.77
CA PRO A 80 22.18 3.96 -8.66
C PRO A 80 23.25 5.06 -8.79
N PRO A 81 23.58 5.78 -7.70
CA PRO A 81 24.68 6.72 -7.75
C PRO A 81 26.00 5.97 -8.00
N PRO A 82 27.03 6.66 -8.52
CA PRO A 82 28.35 6.07 -8.63
C PRO A 82 28.85 5.61 -7.25
N PRO A 83 29.66 4.54 -7.18
CA PRO A 83 30.26 4.11 -5.92
C PRO A 83 31.04 5.26 -5.26
N PRO A 84 30.91 5.46 -3.95
CA PRO A 84 31.67 6.49 -3.24
C PRO A 84 33.17 6.24 -3.35
N ALA A 85 33.96 7.31 -3.49
CA ALA A 85 35.41 7.23 -3.53
C ALA A 85 35.99 7.07 -2.11
N GLY A 86 36.81 6.03 -1.88
CA GLY A 86 37.45 5.78 -0.59
C GLY A 86 37.95 4.34 -0.45
N LEU A 87 38.76 4.07 0.57
CA LEU A 87 39.36 2.74 0.85
C LEU A 87 38.57 1.91 1.87
N GLY A 88 37.44 2.42 2.35
CA GLY A 88 36.60 1.75 3.35
C GLY A 88 35.60 0.76 2.75
N PRO A 89 35.01 -0.13 3.56
CA PRO A 89 33.92 -1.00 3.13
C PRO A 89 32.71 -0.19 2.63
N VAL A 90 32.15 -0.61 1.49
CA VAL A 90 30.94 -0.01 0.89
C VAL A 90 29.78 -0.99 1.01
N ALA A 91 28.61 -0.49 1.41
CA ALA A 91 27.36 -1.24 1.44
C ALA A 91 26.29 -0.57 0.55
N ARG A 92 25.25 -1.32 0.20
CA ARG A 92 24.07 -0.81 -0.50
C ARG A 92 22.84 -0.99 0.38
N VAL A 93 21.96 0.00 0.36
CA VAL A 93 20.63 -0.07 0.98
C VAL A 93 19.56 -0.17 -0.11
N GLY A 94 18.41 -0.77 0.23
CA GLY A 94 17.29 -0.90 -0.71
C GLY A 94 16.84 0.45 -1.27
N ARG A 95 16.44 0.50 -2.55
CA ARG A 95 16.08 1.77 -3.21
C ARG A 95 14.92 2.50 -2.53
N TYR A 96 14.03 1.76 -1.87
CA TYR A 96 12.87 2.30 -1.18
C TYR A 96 13.21 3.22 0.00
N VAL A 97 14.47 3.22 0.49
CA VAL A 97 14.93 4.14 1.56
C VAL A 97 15.78 5.31 1.04
N TRP A 98 15.95 5.45 -0.28
CA TRP A 98 16.85 6.48 -0.83
C TRP A 98 16.28 7.89 -0.77
N ALA A 99 14.95 8.01 -0.64
CA ALA A 99 14.24 9.27 -0.49
C ALA A 99 12.92 9.02 0.23
N ASP A 100 12.21 10.10 0.56
CA ASP A 100 10.91 10.04 1.23
C ASP A 100 9.74 9.81 0.24
N ASP A 101 9.73 8.62 -0.38
CA ASP A 101 8.62 8.23 -1.27
C ASP A 101 7.32 7.98 -0.51
N GLN A 102 7.42 7.67 0.79
CA GLN A 102 6.26 7.45 1.64
C GLN A 102 5.47 8.74 1.85
N ASP A 103 6.15 9.86 2.10
CA ASP A 103 5.52 11.17 2.20
C ASP A 103 4.86 11.58 0.86
N ARG A 104 5.52 11.30 -0.28
CA ARG A 104 4.90 11.48 -1.62
C ARG A 104 3.64 10.65 -1.79
N LEU A 105 3.68 9.36 -1.43
CA LEU A 105 2.53 8.46 -1.47
C LEU A 105 1.39 8.98 -0.58
N LEU A 106 1.68 9.32 0.67
CA LEU A 106 0.69 9.78 1.64
C LEU A 106 0.04 11.10 1.21
N ARG A 107 0.79 12.07 0.67
CA ARG A 107 0.19 13.29 0.11
C ARG A 107 -0.83 12.99 -0.99
N GLY A 108 -0.50 12.08 -1.89
CA GLY A 108 -1.41 11.66 -2.97
C GLY A 108 -2.68 11.00 -2.46
N LEU A 109 -2.55 10.11 -1.48
CA LEU A 109 -3.67 9.43 -0.84
C LEU A 109 -4.56 10.39 -0.05
N GLU A 110 -3.96 11.31 0.74
CA GLU A 110 -4.71 12.30 1.51
C GLU A 110 -5.41 13.32 0.60
N ALA A 111 -4.80 13.74 -0.50
CA ALA A 111 -5.46 14.63 -1.47
C ALA A 111 -6.76 14.02 -2.02
N MET A 112 -6.77 12.72 -2.34
CA MET A 112 -7.99 12.02 -2.73
C MET A 112 -8.98 11.88 -1.57
N ALA A 113 -8.50 11.60 -0.36
CA ALA A 113 -9.33 11.49 0.83
C ALA A 113 -10.02 12.82 1.17
N ASP A 114 -9.34 13.95 1.01
CA ASP A 114 -9.87 15.28 1.29
C ASP A 114 -10.99 15.66 0.32
N VAL A 115 -10.90 15.29 -0.96
CA VAL A 115 -11.99 15.45 -1.93
C VAL A 115 -13.23 14.66 -1.48
N LEU A 116 -13.04 13.42 -1.04
CA LEU A 116 -14.13 12.60 -0.52
C LEU A 116 -14.74 13.19 0.76
N ARG A 117 -13.91 13.64 1.71
CA ARG A 117 -14.36 14.27 2.97
C ARG A 117 -15.14 15.56 2.70
N ALA A 118 -14.66 16.41 1.80
CA ALA A 118 -15.33 17.65 1.40
C ALA A 118 -16.70 17.38 0.74
N ALA A 119 -16.86 16.24 0.08
CA ALA A 119 -18.13 15.79 -0.47
C ALA A 119 -19.05 15.05 0.54
N GLY A 120 -18.67 14.97 1.81
CA GLY A 120 -19.46 14.39 2.90
C GLY A 120 -19.24 12.89 3.13
N PHE A 121 -18.25 12.27 2.49
CA PHE A 121 -17.91 10.87 2.74
C PHE A 121 -16.93 10.73 3.92
N ARG A 122 -16.89 9.54 4.52
CA ARG A 122 -15.80 9.17 5.45
C ARG A 122 -14.66 8.54 4.66
N ALA A 123 -13.44 9.02 4.85
CA ALA A 123 -12.24 8.49 4.20
C ALA A 123 -11.03 8.57 5.15
N THR A 124 -10.15 7.58 5.06
CA THR A 124 -8.87 7.53 5.78
C THR A 124 -7.78 7.02 4.83
N ALA A 125 -6.62 7.68 4.81
CA ALA A 125 -5.46 7.18 4.09
C ALA A 125 -4.67 6.22 5.00
N LEU A 126 -4.03 5.22 4.39
CA LEU A 126 -3.23 4.21 5.08
C LEU A 126 -2.01 3.89 4.21
N SER A 127 -0.87 3.61 4.84
CA SER A 127 0.34 3.11 4.18
C SER A 127 1.21 2.40 5.20
N ASP A 128 1.46 1.10 5.05
CA ASP A 128 2.40 0.32 5.89
C ASP A 128 2.12 0.36 7.42
N GLN A 129 0.85 0.52 7.82
CA GLN A 129 0.50 0.68 9.24
C GLN A 129 -0.01 -0.61 9.92
N ASN A 130 0.28 -1.81 9.37
CA ASN A 130 -0.24 -3.10 9.85
C ASN A 130 -1.78 -3.19 9.96
N HIS A 131 -2.49 -2.25 9.34
CA HIS A 131 -3.93 -2.21 9.30
C HIS A 131 -4.49 -3.15 8.24
N LEU A 132 -3.81 -3.25 7.10
CA LEU A 132 -4.21 -4.04 5.95
C LEU A 132 -3.00 -4.72 5.30
N VAL A 133 -3.26 -5.75 4.49
CA VAL A 133 -2.27 -6.32 3.58
C VAL A 133 -2.25 -5.48 2.29
N ASP A 134 -1.44 -4.43 2.25
CA ASP A 134 -1.41 -3.44 1.16
C ASP A 134 -1.27 -4.08 -0.24
N ARG A 135 -0.43 -5.11 -0.36
CA ARG A 135 -0.26 -5.88 -1.62
C ARG A 135 -1.56 -6.54 -2.11
N ALA A 136 -2.41 -7.02 -1.21
CA ALA A 136 -3.68 -7.65 -1.57
C ALA A 136 -4.68 -6.61 -2.08
N VAL A 137 -4.68 -5.42 -1.47
CA VAL A 137 -5.49 -4.27 -1.92
C VAL A 137 -5.04 -3.83 -3.31
N ALA A 138 -3.73 -3.63 -3.52
CA ALA A 138 -3.18 -3.19 -4.79
C ALA A 138 -3.39 -4.22 -5.92
N HIS A 139 -3.26 -5.53 -5.63
CA HIS A 139 -3.59 -6.58 -6.59
C HIS A 139 -5.06 -6.51 -7.04
N ARG A 140 -6.00 -6.43 -6.08
CA ARG A 140 -7.43 -6.38 -6.37
C ARG A 140 -7.81 -5.11 -7.14
N ALA A 141 -7.13 -4.00 -6.88
CA ALA A 141 -7.31 -2.74 -7.60
C ALA A 141 -6.63 -2.71 -8.99
N GLY A 142 -5.98 -3.80 -9.40
CA GLY A 142 -5.39 -3.94 -10.73
C GLY A 142 -4.09 -3.18 -10.94
N LEU A 143 -3.35 -2.85 -9.88
CA LEU A 143 -2.07 -2.13 -9.98
C LEU A 143 -0.90 -3.02 -10.44
N GLY A 144 -1.02 -4.34 -10.34
CA GLY A 144 0.04 -5.29 -10.66
C GLY A 144 -0.34 -6.73 -10.37
N TRP A 145 0.64 -7.64 -10.37
CA TRP A 145 0.45 -9.08 -10.15
C TRP A 145 1.56 -9.64 -9.25
N TYR A 146 1.24 -10.68 -8.49
CA TYR A 146 2.25 -11.28 -7.62
C TYR A 146 3.39 -11.93 -8.42
N GLY A 147 4.59 -11.40 -8.26
CA GLY A 147 5.83 -12.01 -8.71
C GLY A 147 6.23 -13.19 -7.82
N LYS A 148 7.09 -14.08 -8.34
CA LYS A 148 7.67 -15.19 -7.55
C LYS A 148 8.51 -14.71 -6.36
N ASN A 149 8.95 -13.46 -6.37
CA ASN A 149 9.62 -12.77 -5.28
C ASN A 149 8.67 -12.23 -4.19
N ALA A 150 7.37 -12.56 -4.29
CA ALA A 150 6.29 -12.07 -3.44
C ALA A 150 5.99 -10.56 -3.52
N ASN A 151 6.66 -9.80 -4.39
CA ASN A 151 6.26 -8.42 -4.68
C ASN A 151 5.07 -8.40 -5.66
N LEU A 152 4.37 -7.27 -5.70
CA LEU A 152 3.34 -6.98 -6.68
C LEU A 152 3.94 -6.28 -7.92
#